data_AF-A0A420RSD8-F1
#
_entry.id   AF-A0A420RSD8-F1
#
_cell.length_a   1.000
_cell.length_b   1.000
_cell.length_c   1.000
_cell.angle_alpha   90.00
_cell.angle_beta   90.00
_cell.angle_gamma   90.00
#
_symmetry.space_group_name_H-M   'P 1'
#
loop_
_entity.id
_entity.type
_entity.pdbx_description
1 polymer ?
#
loop_
_entity_poly.entity_id
_entity_poly.type
_entity_poly.pdbx_seq_one_letter_code
_entity_poly.pdbx_strand_id
1 'polypeptide(L)'
;MDPKAKAPTRYINEGRADIQGIGVDVCKDVPVHGIIPTKMYQFCEAITADIFQGAGIKKHEAVECFDAINERIHNGRLLRDSTLERYGGMNFLRHLALKVTTLQAKTGKTVCAPAHAMGSMIAAIAYRKLRPTSEEFFRQNEDLAKVFGELNGIQWLPVAIQVWAKVKGRAFAIELDENSPKPIARVRKLNGKSLWVVTTRMPDMNRYEDIFRKTFYPAIPESGPAVPKLEPNDDPLQSIEPNDTSNEPITLSDDDEMEDNAITLRDYTRQMKSIGKRLATPDRAIVKRLRREILKNPDQPQAKEQHLDVEELLRSSLENNIKHAVKEAIADVRQTQEHFDTYSRYKDVWKICLRHHGGISESLRELVKHHCTPSQVFHLAELEKEHLAEMEMEAEV
;
A
#
# COMPACT_ATOMS: atom_id res chain seq x y z
N MET A 1 33.93 10.87 -12.13
CA MET A 1 32.63 11.24 -11.52
C MET A 1 32.39 12.72 -11.77
N ASP A 2 31.22 13.08 -12.28
CA ASP A 2 30.83 14.47 -12.54
C ASP A 2 30.77 15.30 -11.24
N PRO A 3 31.49 16.43 -11.13
CA PRO A 3 31.39 17.35 -9.99
C PRO A 3 29.94 17.79 -9.69
N LYS A 4 29.10 17.91 -10.73
CA LYS A 4 27.67 18.26 -10.60
C LYS A 4 26.86 17.17 -9.89
N ALA A 5 27.28 15.92 -9.98
CA ALA A 5 26.62 14.79 -9.30
C ALA A 5 26.92 14.75 -7.79
N LYS A 6 28.07 15.28 -7.34
CA LYS A 6 28.46 15.24 -5.91
C LYS A 6 27.80 16.33 -5.07
N ALA A 7 27.47 17.47 -5.69
CA ALA A 7 26.89 18.61 -4.99
C ALA A 7 25.52 18.29 -4.34
N PRO A 8 24.56 17.64 -5.02
CA PRO A 8 23.28 17.25 -4.40
C PRO A 8 23.44 16.37 -3.16
N THR A 9 24.29 15.34 -3.23
CA THR A 9 24.55 14.44 -2.09
C THR A 9 25.08 15.21 -0.88
N ARG A 10 26.03 16.12 -1.10
CA ARG A 10 26.57 16.96 -0.03
C ARG A 10 25.49 17.87 0.57
N TYR A 11 24.73 18.59 -0.26
CA TYR A 11 23.69 19.50 0.22
C TYR A 11 22.57 18.78 0.96
N ILE A 12 22.18 17.57 0.53
CA ILE A 12 21.19 16.76 1.24
C ILE A 12 21.72 16.38 2.62
N ASN A 13 22.98 15.92 2.72
CA ASN A 13 23.59 15.57 4.01
C ASN A 13 23.71 16.77 4.95
N GLU A 14 24.00 17.97 4.41
CA GLU A 14 24.06 19.22 5.16
C GLU A 14 22.66 19.79 5.51
N GLY A 15 21.58 19.22 4.97
CA GLY A 15 20.21 19.72 5.17
C GLY A 15 19.92 21.04 4.45
N ARG A 16 20.67 21.35 3.39
CA ARG A 16 20.57 22.60 2.60
C ARG A 16 20.12 22.37 1.15
N ALA A 17 19.71 21.16 0.82
CA ALA A 17 19.30 20.83 -0.55
C ALA A 17 18.01 21.55 -0.93
N ASP A 18 18.03 22.19 -2.09
CA ASP A 18 16.83 22.69 -2.75
C ASP A 18 16.06 21.53 -3.38
N ILE A 19 14.81 21.33 -2.94
CA ILE A 19 13.91 20.30 -3.47
C ILE A 19 13.53 20.52 -4.94
N GLN A 20 13.66 21.75 -5.46
CA GLN A 20 13.46 22.05 -6.88
C GLN A 20 14.72 21.80 -7.72
N GLY A 21 15.89 21.76 -7.07
CA GLY A 21 17.20 21.57 -7.70
C GLY A 21 17.59 20.10 -7.95
N ILE A 22 16.69 19.13 -7.72
CA ILE A 22 16.95 17.69 -7.89
C ILE A 22 16.39 17.10 -9.19
N GLY A 23 15.85 17.94 -10.07
CA GLY A 23 15.36 17.49 -11.38
C GLY A 23 16.44 16.78 -12.20
N VAL A 24 16.03 15.81 -13.02
CA VAL A 24 16.94 15.09 -13.95
C VAL A 24 17.68 16.04 -14.89
N ASP A 25 17.05 17.16 -15.25
CA ASP A 25 17.62 18.25 -16.02
C ASP A 25 18.78 18.97 -15.32
N VAL A 26 18.81 18.98 -13.99
CA VAL A 26 19.88 19.56 -13.17
C VAL A 26 20.95 18.53 -12.84
N CYS A 27 20.53 17.38 -12.30
CA CYS A 27 21.42 16.30 -11.92
C CYS A 27 20.78 14.95 -12.28
N LYS A 28 21.23 14.37 -13.40
CA LYS A 28 20.75 13.07 -13.86
C LYS A 28 21.10 11.94 -12.90
N ASP A 29 22.35 11.88 -12.44
CA ASP A 29 22.87 10.77 -11.65
C ASP A 29 23.27 11.24 -10.26
N VAL A 30 22.40 11.02 -9.27
CA VAL A 30 22.70 11.33 -7.86
C VAL A 30 23.37 10.12 -7.21
N PRO A 31 24.56 10.24 -6.60
CA PRO A 31 25.21 9.15 -5.88
C PRO A 31 24.51 8.92 -4.53
N VAL A 32 23.39 8.22 -4.59
CA VAL A 32 22.50 7.96 -3.44
C VAL A 32 23.18 7.19 -2.30
N HIS A 33 24.17 6.36 -2.60
CA HIS A 33 24.94 5.62 -1.60
C HIS A 33 25.75 6.52 -0.65
N GLY A 34 26.03 7.76 -1.06
CA GLY A 34 26.71 8.75 -0.22
C GLY A 34 25.76 9.59 0.65
N ILE A 35 24.44 9.37 0.56
CA ILE A 35 23.45 10.14 1.33
C ILE A 35 23.13 9.40 2.62
N ILE A 36 23.20 10.11 3.75
CA ILE A 36 22.83 9.58 5.07
C ILE A 36 21.32 9.24 5.06
N PRO A 37 20.89 8.03 5.47
CA PRO A 37 19.50 7.62 5.37
C PRO A 37 18.50 8.57 6.03
N THR A 38 18.82 9.09 7.22
CA THR A 38 17.98 10.07 7.94
C THR A 38 17.86 11.39 7.19
N LYS A 39 18.93 11.83 6.51
CA LYS A 39 18.93 13.03 5.66
C LYS A 39 18.14 12.84 4.38
N MET A 40 18.18 11.65 3.78
CA MET A 40 17.29 11.30 2.68
C MET A 40 15.82 11.35 3.11
N TYR A 41 15.49 10.84 4.30
CA TYR A 41 14.12 10.87 4.83
C TYR A 41 13.66 12.31 5.09
N GLN A 42 14.47 13.14 5.74
CA GLN A 42 14.20 14.58 5.95
C GLN A 42 14.01 15.33 4.63
N PHE A 43 14.78 14.96 3.60
CA PHE A 43 14.63 15.54 2.27
C PHE A 43 13.29 15.16 1.61
N CYS A 44 12.86 13.91 1.74
CA CYS A 44 11.52 13.47 1.29
C CYS A 44 10.40 14.17 2.09
N GLU A 45 10.65 14.42 3.37
CA GLU A 45 9.72 15.15 4.24
C GLU A 45 9.54 16.59 3.74
N ALA A 46 10.62 17.26 3.33
CA ALA A 46 10.55 18.61 2.75
C ALA A 46 9.74 18.66 1.45
N ILE A 47 9.90 17.66 0.57
CA ILE A 47 9.04 17.51 -0.63
C ILE A 47 7.58 17.32 -0.21
N THR A 48 7.31 16.46 0.76
CA THR A 48 5.96 16.19 1.25
C THR A 48 5.30 17.44 1.84
N ALA A 49 6.06 18.25 2.59
CA ALA A 49 5.60 19.52 3.13
C ALA A 49 5.20 20.52 2.04
N ASP A 50 6.00 20.64 0.97
CA ASP A 50 5.67 21.50 -0.15
C ASP A 50 4.46 20.96 -0.96
N ILE A 51 4.28 19.65 -1.06
CA ILE A 51 3.05 19.04 -1.62
C ILE A 51 1.82 19.41 -0.79
N PHE A 52 1.90 19.33 0.54
CA PHE A 52 0.82 19.73 1.45
C PHE A 52 0.49 21.22 1.35
N GLN A 53 1.52 22.06 1.28
CA GLN A 53 1.37 23.49 1.06
C GLN A 53 0.66 23.78 -0.27
N GLY A 54 1.03 23.07 -1.35
CA GLY A 54 0.37 23.17 -2.65
C GLY A 54 -1.09 22.71 -2.64
N ALA A 55 -1.47 21.83 -1.71
CA ALA A 55 -2.86 21.41 -1.49
C ALA A 55 -3.62 22.33 -0.51
N GLY A 56 -2.97 23.35 0.05
CA GLY A 56 -3.58 24.27 1.02
C GLY A 56 -3.83 23.67 2.40
N ILE A 57 -3.12 22.59 2.77
CA ILE A 57 -3.35 21.84 4.02
C ILE A 57 -2.06 21.85 4.86
N LYS A 58 -2.18 22.11 6.16
CA LYS A 58 -1.06 22.09 7.10
C LYS A 58 -0.80 20.65 7.57
N LYS A 59 0.48 20.32 7.85
CA LYS A 59 0.90 18.99 8.33
C LYS A 59 0.05 18.47 9.51
N HIS A 60 -0.22 19.31 10.50
CA HIS A 60 -0.96 18.89 11.70
C HIS A 60 -2.45 18.57 11.44
N GLU A 61 -3.01 19.03 10.32
CA GLU A 61 -4.41 18.75 9.96
C GLU A 61 -4.58 17.31 9.42
N ALA A 62 -3.51 16.68 8.92
CA ALA A 62 -3.55 15.33 8.39
C ALA A 62 -2.20 14.60 8.53
N VAL A 63 -1.71 14.49 9.79
CA VAL A 63 -0.40 13.88 10.12
C VAL A 63 -0.23 12.48 9.53
N GLU A 64 -1.22 11.60 9.72
CA GLU A 64 -1.14 10.24 9.17
C GLU A 64 -1.05 10.20 7.63
N CYS A 65 -1.71 11.15 6.95
CA CYS A 65 -1.64 11.25 5.50
C CYS A 65 -0.27 11.76 5.05
N PHE A 66 0.28 12.71 5.82
CA PHE A 66 1.60 13.27 5.59
C PHE A 66 2.67 12.18 5.68
N ASP A 67 2.64 11.39 6.75
CA ASP A 67 3.60 10.31 6.96
C ASP A 67 3.47 9.26 5.84
N ALA A 68 2.25 8.90 5.46
CA ALA A 68 2.00 7.95 4.37
C ALA A 68 2.52 8.44 3.00
N ILE A 69 2.39 9.74 2.69
CA ILE A 69 2.96 10.32 1.46
C ILE A 69 4.50 10.29 1.55
N ASN A 70 5.07 10.72 2.67
CA ASN A 70 6.52 10.78 2.86
C ASN A 70 7.17 9.39 2.75
N GLU A 71 6.63 8.41 3.44
CA GLU A 71 7.07 7.02 3.34
C GLU A 71 6.99 6.49 1.90
N ARG A 72 5.91 6.83 1.18
CA ARG A 72 5.73 6.38 -0.20
C ARG A 72 6.76 6.98 -1.14
N ILE A 73 7.08 8.27 -0.97
CA ILE A 73 8.14 8.96 -1.73
C ILE A 73 9.51 8.35 -1.41
N HIS A 74 9.82 8.16 -0.12
CA HIS A 74 11.09 7.58 0.33
C HIS A 74 11.29 6.15 -0.23
N ASN A 75 10.26 5.29 -0.09
CA ASN A 75 10.27 3.93 -0.61
C ASN A 75 10.28 3.86 -2.15
N GLY A 76 9.85 4.92 -2.83
CA GLY A 76 9.94 5.08 -4.28
C GLY A 76 11.38 5.27 -4.79
N ARG A 77 12.36 5.53 -3.91
CA ARG A 77 13.78 5.75 -4.25
C ARG A 77 13.97 6.85 -5.30
N LEU A 78 13.31 8.00 -5.07
CA LEU A 78 13.18 9.12 -6.01
C LEU A 78 14.47 9.50 -6.77
N LEU A 79 15.61 9.55 -6.08
CA LEU A 79 16.87 10.03 -6.66
C LEU A 79 17.68 8.96 -7.40
N ARG A 80 17.25 7.69 -7.38
CA ARG A 80 18.02 6.57 -7.95
C ARG A 80 17.95 6.52 -9.47
N ASP A 81 16.83 6.93 -10.03
CA ASP A 81 16.52 6.77 -11.46
C ASP A 81 16.31 8.13 -12.14
N SER A 82 16.44 8.14 -13.46
CA SER A 82 16.32 9.34 -14.30
C SER A 82 15.17 9.28 -15.31
N THR A 83 14.41 8.19 -15.32
CA THR A 83 13.25 8.01 -16.20
C THR A 83 12.09 7.43 -15.41
N LEU A 84 10.87 7.60 -15.93
CA LEU A 84 9.67 7.14 -15.24
C LEU A 84 9.56 5.60 -15.28
N GLU A 85 10.03 4.93 -16.33
CA GLU A 85 10.05 3.47 -16.49
C GLU A 85 10.78 2.76 -15.36
N ARG A 86 11.91 3.34 -14.93
CA ARG A 86 12.81 2.75 -13.93
C ARG A 86 12.49 3.17 -12.51
N TYR A 87 11.56 4.11 -12.32
CA TYR A 87 11.22 4.62 -11.01
C TYR A 87 10.74 3.49 -10.08
N GLY A 88 11.38 3.36 -8.92
CA GLY A 88 11.12 2.27 -7.97
C GLY A 88 9.67 2.22 -7.44
N GLY A 89 8.93 3.32 -7.53
CA GLY A 89 7.51 3.38 -7.19
C GLY A 89 6.54 2.83 -8.26
N MET A 90 7.01 2.51 -9.47
CA MET A 90 6.12 2.24 -10.61
C MET A 90 5.23 1.00 -10.43
N ASN A 91 5.74 -0.10 -9.88
CA ASN A 91 4.92 -1.30 -9.69
C ASN A 91 3.74 -1.04 -8.75
N PHE A 92 3.95 -0.24 -7.71
CA PHE A 92 2.90 0.19 -6.81
C PHE A 92 1.88 1.08 -7.53
N LEU A 93 2.36 2.05 -8.32
CA LEU A 93 1.52 2.98 -9.07
C LEU A 93 0.66 2.27 -10.13
N ARG A 94 1.22 1.28 -10.84
CA ARG A 94 0.49 0.43 -11.81
C ARG A 94 -0.67 -0.32 -11.16
N HIS A 95 -0.40 -1.04 -10.08
CA HIS A 95 -1.43 -1.81 -9.37
C HIS A 95 -2.55 -0.92 -8.84
N LEU A 96 -2.19 0.28 -8.39
CA LEU A 96 -3.15 1.25 -7.91
C LEU A 96 -3.96 1.87 -9.05
N ALA A 97 -3.33 2.20 -10.17
CA ALA A 97 -4.01 2.73 -11.34
C ALA A 97 -5.06 1.75 -11.86
N LEU A 98 -4.72 0.46 -11.99
CA LEU A 98 -5.66 -0.60 -12.35
C LEU A 98 -6.87 -0.67 -11.41
N LYS A 99 -6.67 -0.48 -10.10
CA LYS A 99 -7.78 -0.44 -9.13
C LYS A 99 -8.68 0.78 -9.32
N VAL A 100 -8.10 1.93 -9.64
CA VAL A 100 -8.83 3.18 -9.88
C VAL A 100 -9.63 3.09 -11.18
N THR A 101 -9.03 2.59 -12.27
CA THR A 101 -9.73 2.40 -13.56
C THR A 101 -10.82 1.34 -13.46
N THR A 102 -10.56 0.23 -12.76
CA THR A 102 -11.58 -0.78 -12.45
C THR A 102 -12.75 -0.18 -11.66
N LEU A 103 -12.47 0.71 -10.70
CA LEU A 103 -13.51 1.38 -9.94
C LEU A 103 -14.32 2.34 -10.83
N GLN A 104 -13.65 3.11 -11.68
CA GLN A 104 -14.30 4.00 -12.63
C GLN A 104 -15.23 3.21 -13.56
N ALA A 105 -14.74 2.14 -14.18
CA ALA A 105 -15.52 1.30 -15.08
C ALA A 105 -16.76 0.69 -14.41
N LYS A 106 -16.64 0.28 -13.14
CA LYS A 106 -17.76 -0.29 -12.37
C LYS A 106 -18.81 0.74 -11.96
N THR A 107 -18.43 2.00 -11.79
CA THR A 107 -19.31 3.01 -11.21
C THR A 107 -19.81 4.03 -12.21
N GLY A 108 -19.10 4.21 -13.33
CA GLY A 108 -19.33 5.29 -14.28
C GLY A 108 -19.08 6.69 -13.69
N LYS A 109 -18.50 6.79 -12.49
CA LYS A 109 -18.30 8.05 -11.77
C LYS A 109 -16.87 8.54 -11.87
N THR A 110 -16.68 9.82 -11.58
CA THR A 110 -15.37 10.38 -11.25
C THR A 110 -14.77 9.61 -10.09
N VAL A 111 -13.48 9.28 -10.18
CA VAL A 111 -12.76 8.52 -9.16
C VAL A 111 -11.51 9.26 -8.72
N CYS A 112 -11.13 9.07 -7.47
CA CYS A 112 -9.93 9.62 -6.88
C CYS A 112 -8.94 8.51 -6.57
N ALA A 113 -7.68 8.73 -6.96
CA ALA A 113 -6.57 7.94 -6.45
C ALA A 113 -6.28 8.28 -4.97
N PRO A 114 -5.71 7.37 -4.18
CA PRO A 114 -5.27 7.67 -2.82
C PRO A 114 -4.17 8.75 -2.76
N ALA A 115 -4.19 9.56 -1.68
CA ALA A 115 -3.27 10.68 -1.49
C ALA A 115 -1.77 10.29 -1.59
N HIS A 116 -1.34 9.24 -0.90
CA HIS A 116 0.03 8.72 -0.96
C HIS A 116 0.51 8.34 -2.38
N ALA A 117 -0.38 7.85 -3.24
CA ALA A 117 -0.03 7.52 -4.62
C ALA A 117 0.12 8.78 -5.48
N MET A 118 -0.79 9.74 -5.33
CA MET A 118 -0.68 11.04 -6.00
C MET A 118 0.58 11.78 -5.55
N GLY A 119 0.88 11.81 -4.25
CA GLY A 119 2.11 12.41 -3.71
C GLY A 119 3.38 11.76 -4.26
N SER A 120 3.41 10.43 -4.38
CA SER A 120 4.52 9.71 -5.01
C SER A 120 4.71 10.10 -6.47
N MET A 121 3.61 10.23 -7.23
CA MET A 121 3.66 10.61 -8.64
C MET A 121 4.08 12.07 -8.81
N ILE A 122 3.58 12.97 -7.96
CA ILE A 122 3.97 14.38 -7.93
C ILE A 122 5.47 14.51 -7.63
N ALA A 123 6.00 13.78 -6.64
CA ALA A 123 7.42 13.78 -6.36
C ALA A 123 8.25 13.35 -7.58
N ALA A 124 7.84 12.25 -8.25
CA ALA A 124 8.50 11.74 -9.44
C ALA A 124 8.48 12.73 -10.62
N ILE A 125 7.33 13.32 -10.93
CA ILE A 125 7.15 14.14 -12.13
C ILE A 125 7.49 15.62 -11.88
N ALA A 126 7.02 16.21 -10.78
CA ALA A 126 7.16 17.64 -10.54
C ALA A 126 8.54 18.02 -9.97
N TYR A 127 9.07 17.22 -9.04
CA TYR A 127 10.33 17.54 -8.36
C TYR A 127 11.51 16.87 -9.05
N ARG A 128 11.43 15.55 -9.26
CA ARG A 128 12.49 14.79 -9.92
C ARG A 128 12.49 14.96 -11.44
N LYS A 129 11.40 15.45 -12.03
CA LYS A 129 11.23 15.65 -13.48
C LYS A 129 11.44 14.38 -14.30
N LEU A 130 11.02 13.24 -13.75
CA LEU A 130 11.00 11.98 -14.48
C LEU A 130 9.99 12.09 -15.63
N ARG A 131 10.39 11.62 -16.81
CA ARG A 131 9.54 11.54 -17.99
C ARG A 131 9.51 10.11 -18.53
N PRO A 132 8.40 9.70 -19.16
CA PRO A 132 8.41 8.62 -20.13
C PRO A 132 9.44 8.89 -21.22
N THR A 133 10.09 7.83 -21.69
CA THR A 133 11.15 7.87 -22.71
C THR A 133 10.69 7.35 -24.06
N SER A 134 9.55 6.66 -24.12
CA SER A 134 9.01 6.08 -25.35
C SER A 134 7.50 5.93 -25.31
N GLU A 135 6.89 5.78 -26.49
CA GLU A 135 5.47 5.42 -26.62
C GLU A 135 5.14 4.06 -25.99
N GLU A 136 6.11 3.15 -25.94
CA GLU A 136 5.97 1.84 -25.29
C GLU A 136 5.64 1.98 -23.81
N PHE A 137 6.11 3.04 -23.14
CA PHE A 137 5.70 3.32 -21.78
C PHE A 137 4.18 3.46 -21.68
N PHE A 138 3.54 4.24 -22.55
CA PHE A 138 2.10 4.48 -22.48
C PHE A 138 1.32 3.21 -22.79
N ARG A 139 1.77 2.39 -23.74
CA ARG A 139 1.16 1.08 -24.03
C ARG A 139 1.19 0.14 -22.83
N GLN A 140 2.31 0.08 -22.11
CA GLN A 140 2.46 -0.79 -20.94
C GLN A 140 1.81 -0.22 -19.67
N ASN A 141 1.43 1.06 -19.67
CA ASN A 141 0.96 1.80 -18.50
C ASN A 141 -0.33 2.56 -18.81
N GLU A 142 -1.22 1.98 -19.62
CA GLU A 142 -2.46 2.60 -20.07
C GLU A 142 -3.32 3.08 -18.90
N ASP A 143 -3.52 2.24 -17.88
CA ASP A 143 -4.28 2.63 -16.67
C ASP A 143 -3.69 3.85 -15.96
N LEU A 144 -2.36 3.95 -15.95
CA LEU A 144 -1.65 5.03 -15.27
C LEU A 144 -1.75 6.34 -16.07
N ALA A 145 -1.61 6.26 -17.40
CA ALA A 145 -1.84 7.37 -18.31
C ALA A 145 -3.31 7.84 -18.24
N LYS A 146 -4.26 6.92 -18.13
CA LYS A 146 -5.68 7.23 -17.93
C LYS A 146 -5.92 7.96 -16.62
N VAL A 147 -5.42 7.44 -15.49
CA VAL A 147 -5.67 8.05 -14.17
C VAL A 147 -5.04 9.43 -14.04
N PHE A 148 -3.77 9.58 -14.44
CA PHE A 148 -3.02 10.82 -14.22
C PHE A 148 -3.04 11.79 -15.40
N GLY A 149 -3.41 11.32 -16.59
CA GLY A 149 -3.69 12.12 -17.77
C GLY A 149 -5.18 12.38 -17.92
N GLU A 150 -5.95 11.40 -18.41
CA GLU A 150 -7.35 11.59 -18.85
C GLU A 150 -8.26 12.06 -17.73
N LEU A 151 -8.12 11.45 -16.56
CA LEU A 151 -8.97 11.72 -15.40
C LEU A 151 -8.46 12.86 -14.52
N ASN A 152 -7.32 13.47 -14.87
CA ASN A 152 -6.62 14.47 -14.08
C ASN A 152 -6.58 14.11 -12.58
N GLY A 153 -6.14 12.89 -12.26
CA GLY A 153 -6.27 12.33 -10.92
C GLY A 153 -5.67 13.20 -9.82
N ILE A 154 -4.62 13.97 -10.11
CA ILE A 154 -3.95 14.87 -9.15
C ILE A 154 -4.81 16.05 -8.70
N GLN A 155 -5.84 16.44 -9.47
CA GLN A 155 -6.77 17.50 -9.10
C GLN A 155 -7.44 17.23 -7.75
N TRP A 156 -7.62 15.95 -7.43
CA TRP A 156 -8.32 15.48 -6.25
C TRP A 156 -7.44 15.32 -5.01
N LEU A 157 -6.15 15.67 -5.08
CA LEU A 157 -5.23 15.57 -3.95
C LEU A 157 -5.74 16.27 -2.67
N PRO A 158 -6.21 17.54 -2.71
CA PRO A 158 -6.69 18.20 -1.50
C PRO A 158 -7.87 17.46 -0.85
N VAL A 159 -8.75 16.88 -1.67
CA VAL A 159 -9.89 16.09 -1.19
C VAL A 159 -9.42 14.80 -0.55
N ALA A 160 -8.50 14.08 -1.19
CA ALA A 160 -7.96 12.82 -0.69
C ALA A 160 -7.22 12.97 0.65
N ILE A 161 -6.51 14.10 0.85
CA ILE A 161 -5.86 14.41 2.13
C ILE A 161 -6.91 14.66 3.21
N GLN A 162 -7.93 15.49 2.93
CA GLN A 162 -8.98 15.83 3.91
C GLN A 162 -9.80 14.62 4.37
N VAL A 163 -10.04 13.64 3.49
CA VAL A 163 -10.82 12.43 3.84
C VAL A 163 -9.94 11.25 4.29
N TRP A 164 -8.62 11.43 4.38
CA TRP A 164 -7.68 10.35 4.64
C TRP A 164 -8.01 9.53 5.90
N ALA A 165 -8.38 10.19 6.99
CA ALA A 165 -8.72 9.52 8.24
C ALA A 165 -9.83 8.46 8.08
N LYS A 166 -10.74 8.65 7.11
CA LYS A 166 -11.85 7.73 6.82
C LYS A 166 -11.50 6.73 5.72
N VAL A 167 -10.93 7.20 4.62
CA VAL A 167 -10.75 6.40 3.40
C VAL A 167 -9.39 5.70 3.35
N LYS A 168 -8.39 6.26 4.05
CA LYS A 168 -7.00 5.81 4.12
C LYS A 168 -6.42 5.63 2.71
N GLY A 169 -5.63 4.58 2.50
CA GLY A 169 -4.99 4.29 1.21
C GLY A 169 -5.89 3.72 0.11
N ARG A 170 -7.22 3.95 0.15
CA ARG A 170 -8.18 3.36 -0.81
C ARG A 170 -8.63 4.37 -1.86
N ALA A 171 -8.85 3.90 -3.08
CA ALA A 171 -9.52 4.68 -4.11
C ALA A 171 -11.01 4.83 -3.78
N PHE A 172 -11.62 5.92 -4.23
CA PHE A 172 -13.02 6.24 -3.95
C PHE A 172 -13.68 6.94 -5.13
N ALA A 173 -15.01 6.82 -5.22
CA ALA A 173 -15.81 7.57 -6.18
C ALA A 173 -16.14 8.95 -5.63
N ILE A 174 -16.28 9.93 -6.52
CA ILE A 174 -16.62 11.32 -6.20
C ILE A 174 -18.05 11.60 -6.64
N GLU A 175 -18.76 12.32 -5.79
CA GLU A 175 -20.02 12.97 -6.13
C GLU A 175 -19.86 14.48 -5.95
N LEU A 176 -20.13 15.23 -7.01
CA LEU A 176 -20.03 16.67 -6.97
C LEU A 176 -21.24 17.28 -6.27
N ASP A 177 -20.95 18.16 -5.31
CA ASP A 177 -21.93 18.98 -4.61
C ASP A 177 -21.30 20.34 -4.29
N GLU A 178 -21.65 21.37 -5.08
CA GLU A 178 -21.12 22.72 -4.94
C GLU A 178 -21.51 23.39 -3.61
N ASN A 179 -22.57 22.90 -2.96
CA ASN A 179 -22.99 23.39 -1.65
C ASN A 179 -22.21 22.73 -0.51
N SER A 180 -21.39 21.72 -0.79
CA SER A 180 -20.64 21.00 0.22
C SER A 180 -19.48 21.85 0.74
N PRO A 181 -19.49 22.27 2.01
CA PRO A 181 -18.43 23.14 2.54
C PRO A 181 -17.11 22.38 2.74
N LYS A 182 -17.17 21.05 2.89
CA LYS A 182 -16.02 20.16 3.14
C LYS A 182 -16.30 18.77 2.57
N PRO A 183 -15.28 18.01 2.14
CA PRO A 183 -15.47 16.65 1.66
C PRO A 183 -16.10 15.72 2.71
N ILE A 184 -17.13 14.96 2.32
CA ILE A 184 -17.82 14.00 3.20
C ILE A 184 -17.67 12.59 2.62
N ALA A 185 -16.90 11.74 3.30
CA ALA A 185 -16.76 10.33 2.94
C ALA A 185 -17.85 9.45 3.59
N ARG A 186 -18.47 8.59 2.78
CA ARG A 186 -19.48 7.59 3.20
C ARG A 186 -19.25 6.28 2.46
N VAL A 187 -19.65 5.17 3.09
CA VAL A 187 -19.68 3.86 2.43
C VAL A 187 -21.07 3.64 1.83
N ARG A 188 -21.14 3.26 0.55
CA ARG A 188 -22.37 2.82 -0.12
C ARG A 188 -22.24 1.39 -0.60
N LYS A 189 -23.35 0.65 -0.64
CA LYS A 189 -23.41 -0.66 -1.27
C LYS A 189 -23.80 -0.49 -2.74
N LEU A 190 -22.98 -1.02 -3.64
CA LEU A 190 -23.26 -1.11 -5.07
C LEU A 190 -23.08 -2.58 -5.47
N ASN A 191 -24.11 -3.23 -6.00
CA ASN A 191 -24.11 -4.65 -6.39
C ASN A 191 -23.55 -5.57 -5.28
N GLY A 192 -24.00 -5.37 -4.03
CA GLY A 192 -23.55 -6.13 -2.86
C GLY A 192 -22.15 -5.78 -2.32
N LYS A 193 -21.37 -4.96 -3.03
CA LYS A 193 -20.01 -4.55 -2.61
C LYS A 193 -20.03 -3.16 -1.97
N SER A 194 -19.27 -3.01 -0.88
CA SER A 194 -19.12 -1.73 -0.19
C SER A 194 -18.08 -0.86 -0.89
N LEU A 195 -18.45 0.37 -1.20
CA LEU A 195 -17.63 1.36 -1.90
C LEU A 195 -17.57 2.67 -1.12
N TRP A 196 -16.39 3.28 -1.05
CA TRP A 196 -16.24 4.65 -0.58
C TRP A 196 -16.70 5.65 -1.65
N VAL A 197 -17.60 6.53 -1.24
CA VAL A 197 -18.09 7.67 -2.01
C VAL A 197 -17.80 8.93 -1.22
N VAL A 198 -17.21 9.93 -1.87
CA VAL A 198 -16.91 11.23 -1.28
C VAL A 198 -17.72 12.29 -1.98
N THR A 199 -18.56 12.98 -1.22
CA THR A 199 -19.31 14.14 -1.72
C THR A 199 -18.52 15.40 -1.45
N THR A 200 -18.22 16.19 -2.47
CA THR A 200 -17.39 17.40 -2.39
C THR A 200 -17.67 18.35 -3.54
N ARG A 201 -17.35 19.64 -3.36
CA ARG A 201 -17.22 20.58 -4.49
C ARG A 201 -15.98 20.28 -5.32
N MET A 202 -15.95 20.83 -6.54
CA MET A 202 -14.75 20.80 -7.38
C MET A 202 -13.60 21.55 -6.68
N PRO A 203 -12.40 20.97 -6.55
CA PRO A 203 -11.24 21.66 -6.01
C PRO A 203 -10.74 22.74 -6.97
N ASP A 204 -10.03 23.74 -6.44
CA ASP A 204 -9.27 24.69 -7.27
C ASP A 204 -8.20 23.97 -8.08
N MET A 205 -7.87 24.50 -9.26
CA MET A 205 -6.88 23.92 -10.17
C MET A 205 -5.54 23.66 -9.45
N ASN A 206 -5.08 22.41 -9.53
CA ASN A 206 -3.85 22.00 -8.88
C ASN A 206 -2.62 22.59 -9.60
N ARG A 207 -1.67 23.17 -8.86
CA ARG A 207 -0.42 23.73 -9.42
C ARG A 207 0.42 22.75 -10.25
N TYR A 208 0.21 21.44 -10.10
CA TYR A 208 0.89 20.41 -10.87
C TYR A 208 0.16 20.00 -12.16
N GLU A 209 -1.04 20.54 -12.44
CA GLU A 209 -1.83 20.13 -13.60
C GLU A 209 -1.06 20.25 -14.92
N ASP A 210 -0.43 21.40 -15.15
CA ASP A 210 0.29 21.66 -16.39
C ASP A 210 1.47 20.70 -16.62
N ILE A 211 2.20 20.33 -15.57
CA ILE A 211 3.34 19.41 -15.71
C ILE A 211 2.87 17.98 -15.97
N PHE A 212 1.76 17.56 -15.35
CA PHE A 212 1.15 16.26 -15.61
C PHE A 212 0.57 16.19 -17.03
N ARG A 213 -0.15 17.23 -17.47
CA ARG A 213 -0.66 17.33 -18.83
C ARG A 213 0.48 17.19 -19.84
N LYS A 214 1.59 17.90 -19.65
CA LYS A 214 2.76 17.79 -20.55
C LYS A 214 3.45 16.42 -20.51
N THR A 215 3.45 15.75 -19.36
CA THR A 215 4.10 14.43 -19.21
C THR A 215 3.26 13.29 -19.80
N PHE A 216 1.93 13.34 -19.66
CA PHE A 216 1.02 12.29 -20.15
C PHE A 216 0.38 12.59 -21.51
N TYR A 217 0.37 13.86 -21.91
CA TYR A 217 0.00 14.33 -23.26
C TYR A 217 1.10 15.26 -23.78
N PRO A 218 2.28 14.72 -24.13
CA PRO A 218 3.21 15.51 -24.92
C PRO A 218 2.47 15.92 -26.19
N ALA A 219 2.35 17.23 -26.42
CA ALA A 219 1.76 17.74 -27.65
C ALA A 219 2.39 16.98 -28.82
N ILE A 220 1.55 16.37 -29.67
CA ILE A 220 1.96 15.97 -31.01
C ILE A 220 2.70 17.18 -31.57
N PRO A 221 3.94 17.06 -32.08
CA PRO A 221 4.62 18.19 -32.67
C PRO A 221 3.64 18.87 -33.63
N GLU A 222 3.45 20.18 -33.48
CA GLU A 222 2.71 20.97 -34.44
C GLU A 222 3.44 20.88 -35.79
N SER A 223 3.21 19.81 -36.56
CA SER A 223 3.22 19.92 -38.00
C SER A 223 2.07 20.86 -38.30
N GLY A 224 2.39 22.15 -38.40
CA GLY A 224 1.43 23.23 -38.54
C GLY A 224 0.37 22.95 -39.61
N PRO A 225 -0.78 23.62 -39.55
CA PRO A 225 -1.78 23.47 -40.58
C PRO A 225 -1.21 24.07 -41.87
N ALA A 226 -0.69 23.21 -42.75
CA ALA A 226 -0.67 23.51 -44.17
C ALA A 226 -2.14 23.53 -44.59
N VAL A 227 -2.76 24.70 -44.47
CA VAL A 227 -4.07 25.01 -45.04
C VAL A 227 -4.02 24.76 -46.54
N PRO A 228 -4.84 23.85 -47.11
CA PRO A 228 -5.26 23.98 -48.48
C PRO A 228 -6.66 24.62 -48.45
N LYS A 229 -6.75 25.72 -49.18
CA LYS A 229 -7.93 26.58 -49.36
C LYS A 229 -9.24 25.78 -49.53
N LEU A 230 -10.27 26.21 -48.80
CA LEU A 230 -11.67 25.98 -49.13
C LEU A 230 -11.99 26.68 -50.46
N GLU A 231 -12.52 25.94 -51.42
CA GLU A 231 -13.44 26.49 -52.41
C GLU A 231 -14.87 26.05 -52.06
N PRO A 232 -15.87 26.94 -52.21
CA PRO A 232 -17.26 26.67 -51.89
C PRO A 232 -17.99 26.07 -53.09
N ASN A 233 -19.00 25.22 -52.86
CA ASN A 233 -20.35 25.38 -53.41
C ASN A 233 -21.28 24.21 -53.03
N ASP A 234 -22.45 24.63 -52.54
CA ASP A 234 -23.82 24.12 -52.76
C ASP A 234 -24.25 22.71 -52.29
N ASP A 235 -25.08 22.75 -51.25
CA ASP A 235 -26.13 21.83 -50.75
C ASP A 235 -26.91 21.01 -51.82
N PRO A 236 -27.73 19.97 -51.47
CA PRO A 236 -28.39 19.74 -50.17
C PRO A 236 -28.48 18.30 -49.63
N LEU A 237 -28.86 18.25 -48.35
CA LEU A 237 -29.40 17.16 -47.54
C LEU A 237 -30.19 16.06 -48.30
N GLN A 238 -29.89 14.79 -47.99
CA GLN A 238 -30.87 13.70 -48.07
C GLN A 238 -30.92 12.90 -46.76
N SER A 239 -32.12 12.90 -46.19
CA SER A 239 -32.65 12.12 -45.09
C SER A 239 -32.90 10.66 -45.47
N ILE A 240 -32.45 9.69 -44.67
CA ILE A 240 -33.06 8.35 -44.56
C ILE A 240 -32.87 7.85 -43.12
N GLU A 241 -33.96 7.78 -42.34
CA GLU A 241 -34.08 6.94 -41.13
C GLU A 241 -34.54 5.50 -41.53
N PRO A 242 -34.89 4.60 -40.59
CA PRO A 242 -34.09 3.46 -40.14
C PRO A 242 -34.65 2.13 -40.67
N ASN A 243 -33.80 1.11 -40.85
CA ASN A 243 -34.28 -0.25 -41.07
C ASN A 243 -34.02 -1.11 -39.83
N ASP A 244 -35.08 -1.23 -39.03
CA ASP A 244 -35.36 -2.36 -38.16
C ASP A 244 -35.83 -3.54 -39.03
N THR A 245 -35.18 -4.70 -38.90
CA THR A 245 -35.82 -6.02 -38.76
C THR A 245 -34.76 -7.13 -38.85
N SER A 246 -34.60 -7.88 -37.76
CA SER A 246 -34.91 -9.32 -37.76
C SER A 246 -34.51 -9.90 -36.40
N ASN A 247 -35.53 -10.16 -35.59
CA ASN A 247 -35.46 -11.09 -34.48
C ASN A 247 -35.31 -12.51 -35.02
N GLU A 248 -34.28 -13.23 -34.62
CA GLU A 248 -34.41 -14.64 -34.25
C GLU A 248 -33.47 -15.00 -33.09
N PRO A 249 -33.89 -15.94 -32.23
CA PRO A 249 -33.43 -16.04 -30.85
C PRO A 249 -32.15 -16.88 -30.77
N ILE A 250 -31.12 -16.33 -30.12
CA ILE A 250 -29.98 -17.16 -29.73
C ILE A 250 -30.37 -17.89 -28.43
N THR A 251 -30.51 -19.19 -28.61
CA THR A 251 -30.79 -20.26 -27.66
C THR A 251 -30.04 -20.10 -26.33
N LEU A 252 -30.79 -20.23 -25.24
CA LEU A 252 -30.28 -20.64 -23.94
C LEU A 252 -29.56 -21.99 -24.10
N SER A 253 -28.23 -22.02 -23.97
CA SER A 253 -27.54 -23.21 -23.52
C SER A 253 -27.42 -23.14 -22.00
N ASP A 254 -28.35 -23.81 -21.33
CA ASP A 254 -28.08 -24.35 -20.00
C ASP A 254 -27.03 -25.44 -20.18
N ASP A 255 -25.78 -25.10 -19.89
CA ASP A 255 -24.74 -25.97 -19.32
C ASP A 255 -23.40 -25.23 -19.39
N ASP A 256 -23.06 -24.54 -18.29
CA ASP A 256 -21.69 -24.51 -17.80
C ASP A 256 -21.77 -24.50 -16.28
N GLU A 257 -21.33 -25.63 -15.72
CA GLU A 257 -21.27 -25.91 -14.30
C GLU A 257 -20.49 -24.82 -13.55
N MET A 258 -20.86 -24.62 -12.29
CA MET A 258 -20.24 -23.67 -11.39
C MET A 258 -18.73 -23.91 -11.25
N GLU A 259 -17.90 -22.99 -11.73
CA GLU A 259 -16.54 -22.82 -11.22
C GLU A 259 -16.48 -21.64 -10.22
N ASP A 260 -16.88 -21.98 -9.00
CA ASP A 260 -16.62 -21.23 -7.78
C ASP A 260 -15.11 -21.27 -7.49
N ASN A 261 -14.35 -20.31 -8.03
CA ASN A 261 -12.89 -20.20 -7.78
C ASN A 261 -12.58 -19.58 -6.41
N ALA A 262 -13.17 -20.14 -5.36
CA ALA A 262 -12.69 -20.02 -4.00
C ALA A 262 -11.59 -21.06 -3.78
N ILE A 263 -10.33 -20.63 -3.61
CA ILE A 263 -9.22 -21.52 -3.26
C ILE A 263 -9.58 -22.20 -1.93
N THR A 264 -9.94 -23.49 -2.00
CA THR A 264 -10.24 -24.25 -0.80
C THR A 264 -8.94 -24.67 -0.10
N LEU A 265 -9.02 -24.93 1.20
CA LEU A 265 -7.87 -25.38 2.00
C LEU A 265 -7.19 -26.64 1.42
N ARG A 266 -7.94 -27.47 0.67
CA ARG A 266 -7.43 -28.65 -0.04
C ARG A 266 -6.54 -28.28 -1.22
N ASP A 267 -6.86 -27.21 -1.95
CA ASP A 267 -6.09 -26.75 -3.11
C ASP A 267 -4.79 -26.07 -2.68
N TYR A 268 -4.85 -25.29 -1.59
CA TYR A 268 -3.66 -24.78 -0.91
C TYR A 268 -2.74 -25.92 -0.42
N THR A 269 -3.32 -26.99 0.13
CA THR A 269 -2.55 -28.16 0.58
C THR A 269 -1.93 -28.94 -0.58
N ARG A 270 -2.59 -29.01 -1.75
CA ARG A 270 -2.01 -29.60 -2.98
C ARG A 270 -0.89 -28.73 -3.55
N GLN A 271 -1.04 -27.40 -3.54
CA GLN A 271 0.01 -26.44 -3.91
C GLN A 271 1.22 -26.54 -2.98
N MET A 272 1.01 -26.62 -1.67
CA MET A 272 2.10 -26.81 -0.70
C MET A 272 2.77 -28.18 -0.83
N LYS A 273 2.03 -29.23 -1.21
CA LYS A 273 2.61 -30.54 -1.56
C LYS A 273 3.41 -30.51 -2.87
N SER A 274 3.05 -29.70 -3.86
CA SER A 274 3.81 -29.56 -5.10
C SER A 274 5.08 -28.73 -4.91
N ILE A 275 5.03 -27.69 -4.07
CA ILE A 275 6.19 -26.90 -3.62
C ILE A 275 7.13 -27.78 -2.77
N GLY A 276 6.59 -28.60 -1.87
CA GLY A 276 7.36 -29.56 -1.07
C GLY A 276 8.00 -30.71 -1.86
N LYS A 277 7.64 -30.91 -3.14
CA LYS A 277 8.32 -31.86 -4.05
C LYS A 277 9.59 -31.27 -4.69
N ARG A 278 9.83 -29.95 -4.61
CA ARG A 278 10.99 -29.27 -5.22
C ARG A 278 12.17 -29.05 -4.26
N LEU A 279 12.03 -29.41 -2.98
CA LEU A 279 13.14 -29.40 -2.03
C LEU A 279 13.89 -30.73 -2.12
N ALA A 280 15.03 -30.72 -2.82
CA ALA A 280 16.03 -31.75 -2.70
C ALA A 280 16.49 -31.85 -1.22
N THR A 281 16.54 -33.08 -0.71
CA THR A 281 16.97 -33.47 0.64
C THR A 281 18.36 -32.93 0.98
N PRO A 282 18.54 -32.28 2.15
CA PRO A 282 18.73 -32.94 3.46
C PRO A 282 17.64 -32.63 4.52
N ASP A 283 16.85 -31.58 4.31
CA ASP A 283 15.91 -31.06 5.33
C ASP A 283 14.72 -31.98 5.62
N ARG A 284 14.37 -32.85 4.68
CA ARG A 284 13.19 -33.73 4.82
C ARG A 284 13.37 -34.82 5.89
N ALA A 285 14.61 -35.22 6.17
CA ALA A 285 14.93 -36.19 7.22
C ALA A 285 14.87 -35.54 8.60
N ILE A 286 15.36 -34.30 8.72
CA ILE A 286 15.36 -33.49 9.94
C ILE A 286 13.91 -33.16 10.33
N VAL A 287 13.10 -32.70 9.38
CA VAL A 287 11.68 -32.37 9.61
C VAL A 287 10.86 -33.61 9.96
N LYS A 288 11.14 -34.79 9.38
CA LYS A 288 10.47 -36.05 9.78
C LYS A 288 10.88 -36.52 11.18
N ARG A 289 12.12 -36.25 11.62
CA ARG A 289 12.61 -36.61 12.96
C ARG A 289 11.95 -35.74 14.03
N LEU A 290 11.97 -34.42 13.83
CA LEU A 290 11.29 -33.44 14.70
C LEU A 290 9.78 -33.69 14.80
N ARG A 291 9.12 -34.05 13.69
CA ARG A 291 7.68 -34.32 13.70
C ARG A 291 7.30 -35.62 14.45
N ARG A 292 8.21 -36.60 14.56
CA ARG A 292 8.01 -37.81 15.38
C ARG A 292 8.29 -37.57 16.86
N GLU A 293 9.16 -36.61 17.17
CA GLU A 293 9.45 -36.16 18.54
C GLU A 293 8.27 -35.38 19.12
N ILE A 294 7.67 -34.50 18.32
CA ILE A 294 6.52 -33.67 18.73
C ILE A 294 5.23 -34.50 18.91
N LEU A 295 5.09 -35.65 18.24
CA LEU A 295 3.89 -36.50 18.35
C LEU A 295 3.94 -37.51 19.52
N LYS A 296 5.03 -37.55 20.30
CA LYS A 296 5.06 -38.34 21.53
C LYS A 296 4.51 -37.50 22.68
N ASN A 297 3.23 -37.67 22.99
CA ASN A 297 2.71 -37.34 24.31
C ASN A 297 3.08 -38.45 25.29
N PRO A 298 3.54 -38.12 26.51
CA PRO A 298 3.36 -38.95 27.68
C PRO A 298 2.11 -38.50 28.46
N ASP A 299 1.07 -39.32 28.35
CA ASP A 299 0.07 -39.77 29.33
C ASP A 299 -0.44 -38.91 30.53
N GLN A 300 -1.77 -38.99 30.68
CA GLN A 300 -2.73 -38.80 31.81
C GLN A 300 -2.32 -39.46 33.18
N PRO A 301 -3.09 -39.45 34.32
CA PRO A 301 -4.42 -38.85 34.70
C PRO A 301 -4.58 -38.35 36.20
N GLN A 302 -5.84 -38.01 36.57
CA GLN A 302 -6.54 -38.01 37.90
C GLN A 302 -6.66 -36.69 38.70
N ALA A 303 -7.74 -36.35 39.40
CA ALA A 303 -9.18 -36.73 39.43
C ALA A 303 -9.89 -35.82 40.47
N LYS A 304 -11.15 -35.40 40.20
CA LYS A 304 -12.37 -35.47 41.07
C LYS A 304 -13.34 -34.29 40.92
N GLU A 305 -14.49 -34.65 40.33
CA GLU A 305 -15.90 -34.36 40.65
C GLU A 305 -16.27 -33.08 41.43
N GLN A 306 -17.19 -32.29 40.86
CA GLN A 306 -18.59 -32.23 41.33
C GLN A 306 -19.52 -31.66 40.26
N HIS A 307 -20.63 -32.36 40.09
CA HIS A 307 -21.78 -32.07 39.24
C HIS A 307 -22.59 -30.93 39.86
N LEU A 308 -23.11 -29.98 39.06
CA LEU A 308 -24.38 -29.25 39.30
C LEU A 308 -24.64 -28.31 38.09
N ASP A 309 -25.54 -28.75 37.22
CA ASP A 309 -26.57 -27.96 36.54
C ASP A 309 -26.27 -26.48 36.20
N VAL A 310 -25.30 -26.24 35.29
CA VAL A 310 -24.96 -24.88 34.79
C VAL A 310 -25.51 -24.64 33.38
N GLU A 311 -26.08 -25.67 32.74
CA GLU A 311 -26.40 -25.62 31.30
C GLU A 311 -27.62 -24.72 30.99
N GLU A 312 -28.48 -24.49 31.99
CA GLU A 312 -29.62 -23.57 31.90
C GLU A 312 -29.27 -22.14 32.37
N LEU A 313 -28.24 -21.98 33.22
CA LEU A 313 -27.71 -20.66 33.62
C LEU A 313 -26.76 -20.08 32.56
N LEU A 314 -26.04 -20.94 31.82
CA LEU A 314 -25.11 -20.55 30.75
C LEU A 314 -25.83 -20.04 29.51
N ARG A 315 -27.06 -20.49 29.21
CA ARG A 315 -27.79 -20.03 28.02
C ARG A 315 -28.20 -18.56 28.09
N SER A 316 -28.44 -18.02 29.29
CA SER A 316 -28.81 -16.60 29.50
C SER A 316 -27.58 -15.68 29.61
N SER A 317 -26.46 -16.17 30.15
CA SER A 317 -25.21 -15.39 30.28
C SER A 317 -24.38 -15.36 28.98
N LEU A 318 -24.49 -16.39 28.14
CA LEU A 318 -23.72 -16.54 26.90
C LEU A 318 -24.18 -15.55 25.80
N GLU A 319 -25.45 -15.14 25.77
CA GLU A 319 -25.93 -14.20 24.74
C GLU A 319 -25.45 -12.76 24.94
N ASN A 320 -25.17 -12.36 26.19
CA ASN A 320 -24.69 -11.00 26.50
C ASN A 320 -23.16 -10.92 26.61
N ASN A 321 -22.48 -12.00 27.03
CA ASN A 321 -21.03 -12.01 27.15
C ASN A 321 -20.28 -12.31 25.85
N ILE A 322 -20.89 -12.99 24.85
CA ILE A 322 -20.25 -13.20 23.54
C ILE A 322 -19.96 -11.87 22.82
N LYS A 323 -20.79 -10.83 22.99
CA LYS A 323 -20.58 -9.54 22.29
C LYS A 323 -19.42 -8.70 22.86
N HIS A 324 -19.09 -8.86 24.15
CA HIS A 324 -17.93 -8.18 24.74
C HIS A 324 -16.67 -9.04 24.60
N ALA A 325 -16.75 -10.35 24.90
CA ALA A 325 -15.62 -11.27 24.81
C ALA A 325 -15.12 -11.49 23.37
N VAL A 326 -15.98 -11.43 22.34
CA VAL A 326 -15.52 -11.48 20.93
C VAL A 326 -14.89 -10.17 20.49
N LYS A 327 -15.28 -9.02 21.09
CA LYS A 327 -14.64 -7.73 20.81
C LYS A 327 -13.29 -7.60 21.49
N GLU A 328 -13.16 -8.08 22.73
CA GLU A 328 -11.87 -8.18 23.42
C GLU A 328 -11.00 -9.27 22.81
N ALA A 329 -11.51 -10.46 22.47
CA ALA A 329 -10.71 -11.49 21.81
C ALA A 329 -10.31 -11.12 20.37
N ILE A 330 -11.06 -10.32 19.62
CA ILE A 330 -10.64 -9.83 18.29
C ILE A 330 -9.69 -8.63 18.40
N ALA A 331 -9.83 -7.80 19.44
CA ALA A 331 -8.85 -6.76 19.76
C ALA A 331 -7.53 -7.37 20.26
N ASP A 332 -7.60 -8.39 21.11
CA ASP A 332 -6.46 -9.18 21.58
C ASP A 332 -5.88 -10.02 20.46
N VAL A 333 -6.65 -10.61 19.54
CA VAL A 333 -6.10 -11.34 18.38
C VAL A 333 -5.47 -10.40 17.36
N ARG A 334 -5.95 -9.16 17.17
CA ARG A 334 -5.30 -8.16 16.30
C ARG A 334 -4.08 -7.51 16.95
N GLN A 335 -4.13 -7.20 18.25
CA GLN A 335 -2.96 -6.78 19.02
C GLN A 335 -1.95 -7.92 19.13
N THR A 336 -2.35 -9.16 19.41
CA THR A 336 -1.42 -10.30 19.45
C THR A 336 -0.90 -10.68 18.08
N GLN A 337 -1.58 -10.42 16.95
CA GLN A 337 -1.02 -10.66 15.61
C GLN A 337 0.04 -9.60 15.23
N GLU A 338 -0.21 -8.31 15.49
CA GLU A 338 0.79 -7.23 15.30
C GLU A 338 1.93 -7.31 16.32
N HIS A 339 1.63 -7.69 17.57
CA HIS A 339 2.64 -8.02 18.56
C HIS A 339 3.32 -9.35 18.27
N PHE A 340 2.74 -10.34 17.59
CA PHE A 340 3.43 -11.61 17.27
C PHE A 340 4.50 -11.41 16.20
N ASP A 341 4.21 -10.62 15.18
CA ASP A 341 5.18 -10.30 14.13
C ASP A 341 6.31 -9.40 14.67
N THR A 342 5.98 -8.52 15.62
CA THR A 342 6.96 -7.66 16.30
C THR A 342 7.75 -8.43 17.37
N TYR A 343 7.08 -9.31 18.13
CA TYR A 343 7.66 -10.18 19.16
C TYR A 343 8.57 -11.24 18.56
N SER A 344 8.21 -11.83 17.42
CA SER A 344 9.10 -12.80 16.74
C SER A 344 10.41 -12.14 16.36
N ARG A 345 10.36 -10.89 15.86
CA ARG A 345 11.55 -10.09 15.57
C ARG A 345 12.33 -9.71 16.84
N TYR A 346 11.66 -9.28 17.89
CA TYR A 346 12.32 -8.99 19.17
C TYR A 346 12.93 -10.24 19.81
N LYS A 347 12.27 -11.40 19.72
CA LYS A 347 12.75 -12.70 20.20
C LYS A 347 13.98 -13.15 19.44
N ASP A 348 14.02 -12.96 18.12
CA ASP A 348 15.20 -13.28 17.32
C ASP A 348 16.38 -12.37 17.68
N VAL A 349 16.15 -11.07 17.82
CA VAL A 349 17.18 -10.11 18.26
C VAL A 349 17.66 -10.42 19.68
N TRP A 350 16.74 -10.76 20.61
CA TRP A 350 17.06 -11.13 21.99
C TRP A 350 17.95 -12.37 22.05
N LYS A 351 17.62 -13.43 21.29
CA LYS A 351 18.44 -14.64 21.18
C LYS A 351 19.80 -14.40 20.53
N ILE A 352 19.91 -13.42 19.62
CA ILE A 352 21.18 -13.02 19.02
C ILE A 352 22.03 -12.29 20.07
N CYS A 353 21.45 -11.37 20.82
CA CYS A 353 22.15 -10.63 21.87
C CYS A 353 22.66 -11.55 22.99
N LEU A 354 21.85 -12.50 23.46
CA LEU A 354 22.29 -13.48 24.46
C LEU A 354 23.50 -14.29 23.96
N ARG A 355 23.41 -14.84 22.74
CA ARG A 355 24.48 -15.67 22.15
C ARG A 355 25.79 -14.93 21.85
N HIS A 356 25.74 -13.63 21.56
CA HIS A 356 26.90 -12.89 21.05
C HIS A 356 27.44 -11.81 22.00
N HIS A 357 26.64 -11.35 22.96
CA HIS A 357 26.99 -10.22 23.82
C HIS A 357 26.85 -10.54 25.32
N GLY A 358 26.45 -11.76 25.68
CA GLY A 358 26.38 -12.22 27.07
C GLY A 358 25.33 -11.53 27.93
N GLY A 359 24.44 -10.73 27.33
CA GLY A 359 23.41 -10.00 28.05
C GLY A 359 22.59 -9.07 27.16
N ILE A 360 21.50 -8.56 27.72
CA ILE A 360 20.55 -7.70 27.02
C ILE A 360 20.68 -6.24 27.50
N SER A 361 20.81 -5.31 26.54
CA SER A 361 20.92 -3.88 26.82
C SER A 361 19.59 -3.28 27.32
N GLU A 362 19.68 -2.30 28.24
CA GLU A 362 18.49 -1.68 28.84
C GLU A 362 17.58 -1.01 27.80
N SER A 363 18.16 -0.40 26.77
CA SER A 363 17.41 0.18 25.66
C SER A 363 16.55 -0.85 24.91
N LEU A 364 17.03 -2.10 24.79
CA LEU A 364 16.24 -3.19 24.18
C LEU A 364 15.16 -3.68 25.14
N ARG A 365 15.42 -3.68 26.46
CA ARG A 365 14.43 -4.02 27.49
C ARG A 365 13.28 -3.01 27.50
N GLU A 366 13.57 -1.71 27.42
CA GLU A 366 12.56 -0.66 27.36
C GLU A 366 11.70 -0.77 26.10
N LEU A 367 12.32 -1.02 24.94
CA LEU A 367 11.61 -1.24 23.67
C LEU A 367 10.68 -2.47 23.74
N VAL A 368 11.15 -3.57 24.35
CA VAL A 368 10.34 -4.79 24.52
C VAL A 368 9.21 -4.57 25.52
N LYS A 369 9.43 -3.84 26.62
CA LYS A 369 8.36 -3.47 27.57
C LYS A 369 7.28 -2.58 26.93
N HIS A 370 7.65 -1.74 25.97
CA HIS A 370 6.73 -0.83 25.29
C HIS A 370 5.98 -1.50 24.12
N HIS A 371 6.61 -2.45 23.43
CA HIS A 371 6.08 -3.05 22.19
C HIS A 371 5.64 -4.52 22.33
N CYS A 372 5.75 -5.14 23.50
CA CYS A 372 5.32 -6.51 23.74
C CYS A 372 4.39 -6.60 24.93
N THR A 373 3.53 -7.62 24.95
CA THR A 373 2.63 -7.86 26.09
C THR A 373 3.44 -8.34 27.31
N PRO A 374 2.96 -8.14 28.55
CA PRO A 374 3.66 -8.58 29.76
C PRO A 374 4.07 -10.06 29.74
N SER A 375 3.23 -10.94 29.16
CA SER A 375 3.53 -12.36 29.01
C SER A 375 4.68 -12.64 28.02
N GLN A 376 4.80 -11.83 26.97
CA GLN A 376 5.90 -11.91 25.99
C GLN A 376 7.21 -11.36 26.57
N VAL A 377 7.13 -10.27 27.34
CA VAL A 377 8.26 -9.72 28.10
C VAL A 377 8.76 -10.76 29.11
N PHE A 378 7.85 -11.41 29.84
CA PHE A 378 8.16 -12.49 30.78
C PHE A 378 8.85 -13.67 30.08
N HIS A 379 8.34 -14.12 28.94
CA HIS A 379 8.98 -15.19 28.17
C HIS A 379 10.42 -14.83 27.73
N LEU A 380 10.70 -13.57 27.36
CA LEU A 380 12.06 -13.16 26.99
C LEU A 380 13.00 -13.08 28.20
N ALA A 381 12.47 -12.68 29.36
CA ALA A 381 13.20 -12.71 30.62
C ALA A 381 13.54 -14.14 31.07
N GLU A 382 12.61 -15.10 30.92
CA GLU A 382 12.89 -16.51 31.23
C GLU A 382 13.92 -17.12 30.26
N LEU A 383 13.86 -16.78 28.95
CA LEU A 383 14.90 -17.21 27.99
C LEU A 383 16.30 -16.69 28.35
N GLU A 384 16.39 -15.48 28.89
CA GLU A 384 17.65 -14.92 29.37
C GLU A 384 18.13 -15.64 30.64
N LYS A 385 17.22 -15.91 31.57
CA LYS A 385 17.52 -16.63 32.81
C LYS A 385 17.97 -18.07 32.55
N GLU A 386 17.33 -18.78 31.63
CA GLU A 386 17.74 -20.11 31.17
C GLU A 386 19.14 -20.07 30.56
N HIS A 387 19.42 -19.08 29.69
CA HIS A 387 20.74 -18.94 29.08
C HIS A 387 21.84 -18.62 30.09
N LEU A 388 21.55 -17.78 31.08
CA LEU A 388 22.50 -17.49 32.17
C LEU A 388 22.75 -18.71 33.05
N ALA A 389 21.72 -19.52 33.34
CA ALA A 389 21.88 -20.77 34.08
C ALA A 389 22.67 -21.83 33.28
N GLU A 390 22.50 -21.90 31.96
CA GLU A 390 23.33 -22.74 31.08
C GLU A 390 24.80 -22.27 31.07
N MET A 391 25.04 -20.97 31.00
CA MET A 391 26.40 -20.40 31.07
C MET A 391 27.07 -20.61 32.44
N GLU A 392 26.32 -20.57 33.54
CA GLU A 392 26.83 -20.86 34.88
C GLU A 392 27.18 -22.36 35.04
N MET A 393 26.37 -23.28 34.49
CA MET A 393 26.70 -24.71 34.47
C MET A 393 27.89 -25.06 33.55
N GLU A 394 28.09 -24.34 32.45
CA GLU A 394 29.26 -24.48 31.58
C GLU A 394 30.55 -23.92 32.21
N ALA A 395 30.43 -23.04 33.20
CA ALA A 395 31.56 -22.46 33.94
C ALA A 395 31.99 -23.27 35.18
N GLU A 396 31.14 -24.20 35.66
CA GLU A 396 31.42 -25.08 36.82
C GLU A 396 31.94 -26.49 36.46
N VAL A 397 32.20 -26.78 35.17
CA VAL A 397 32.75 -28.07 34.67
C VAL A 397 34.26 -28.03 34.48
#